data_AF-A0A1F6H3D6-F1
#
_entry.id   AF-A0A1F6H3D6-F1
#
_cell.length_a   1.000
_cell.length_b   1.000
_cell.length_c   1.000
_cell.angle_alpha   90.00
_cell.angle_beta   90.00
_cell.angle_gamma   90.00
#
_symmetry.space_group_name_H-M   'P 1'
#
loop_
_entity.id
_entity.type
_entity.pdbx_description
1 polymer ?
#
loop_
_entity_poly.entity_id
_entity_poly.type
_entity_poly.pdbx_seq_one_letter_code
_entity_poly.pdbx_strand_id
1 'polypeptide(L)'
;MVLLALLGATSLQAVEKNVVQRIGDALSPGPLSKSHANLETTLGCMSCHSLNKGVSDLLCLDCHQEIKSRIDQQLGFHGLNKDKECLSCHGEHKGRDTKILELGQVDHGKLKLPLGGAHLPLKCEQCHQEKFQSQTIRSLEIKGERKKNQTFLGLEEGCNSCHGKAHGPQFEEKVCTDCHFDRGWSLTKFDHEKQSQFKLRGQHTKLNCKACHHKDATHKDFAPFEKIDGQCSTCHFDPHQGRSGKECNSCHQPESWKKFLDTKKTNFDHDKTRFKLIGKHGQVDCEKCHKDRGHKDFRIGGFNLCTDCHKDQHQGQFAADTCIDCHNLKGNFKQGFDHKKTKFPLETLHGEVKCAGCHPKGNYQMGEKASCEGCHYEVRTVMEGRWLNQEKQPLGPDPMFRTLNCATCHKTTEKGISYSKVRKACVECHNEHFGDLWDYREKKYGPRKTNLSKEEKEKRLKRTHRFGDFVPLEEK
;
A
#
# COMPACT_ATOMS: atom_id res chain seq x y z
N MET A 1 -19.03 -71.15 101.65
CA MET A 1 -18.18 -69.96 101.42
C MET A 1 -17.35 -70.22 100.19
N VAL A 2 -17.79 -69.66 99.07
CA VAL A 2 -17.01 -69.55 97.83
C VAL A 2 -16.27 -68.22 97.92
N LEU A 3 -14.96 -68.18 97.68
CA LEU A 3 -14.28 -67.14 96.89
C LEU A 3 -12.74 -67.30 96.93
N LEU A 4 -12.13 -66.91 95.80
CA LEU A 4 -10.76 -66.40 95.63
C LEU A 4 -9.59 -67.39 95.57
N ALA A 5 -9.38 -67.95 94.37
CA ALA A 5 -8.05 -67.99 93.76
C ALA A 5 -8.21 -68.23 92.27
N LEU A 6 -8.08 -67.19 91.44
CA LEU A 6 -7.76 -67.23 90.00
C LEU A 6 -7.74 -65.77 89.45
N LEU A 7 -6.85 -64.95 90.02
CA LEU A 7 -6.43 -63.68 89.44
C LEU A 7 -4.93 -63.82 89.18
N GLY A 8 -4.51 -63.98 87.92
CA GLY A 8 -3.08 -64.03 87.61
C GLY A 8 -2.69 -64.33 86.16
N ALA A 9 -3.55 -64.98 85.36
CA ALA A 9 -3.14 -65.42 84.02
C ALA A 9 -3.41 -64.41 82.88
N THR A 10 -4.29 -63.43 83.08
CA THR A 10 -4.72 -62.52 82.01
C THR A 10 -3.87 -61.25 81.86
N SER A 11 -3.08 -60.88 82.89
CA SER A 11 -2.22 -59.69 82.83
C SER A 11 -0.86 -59.97 82.17
N LEU A 12 -0.24 -61.13 82.37
CA LEU A 12 1.07 -61.44 81.77
C LEU A 12 1.00 -61.57 80.24
N GLN A 13 -0.01 -62.26 79.69
CA GLN A 13 -0.14 -62.41 78.23
C GLN A 13 -0.41 -61.08 77.50
N ALA A 14 -1.10 -60.15 78.16
CA ALA A 14 -1.35 -58.81 77.63
C ALA A 14 -0.10 -57.91 77.71
N VAL A 15 0.73 -58.09 78.74
CA VAL A 15 2.03 -57.39 78.88
C VAL A 15 3.06 -57.96 77.90
N GLU A 16 3.16 -59.29 77.73
CA GLU A 16 4.04 -59.93 76.74
C GLU A 16 3.66 -59.55 75.32
N LYS A 17 2.38 -59.53 74.95
CA LYS A 17 1.95 -59.00 73.64
C LYS A 17 2.35 -57.55 73.44
N ASN A 18 2.15 -56.69 74.45
CA ASN A 18 2.57 -55.28 74.36
C ASN A 18 4.10 -55.11 74.28
N VAL A 19 4.88 -55.94 74.96
CA VAL A 19 6.35 -55.89 74.94
C VAL A 19 6.90 -56.46 73.62
N VAL A 20 6.39 -57.59 73.14
CA VAL A 20 6.76 -58.17 71.84
C VAL A 20 6.34 -57.26 70.68
N GLN A 21 5.18 -56.62 70.77
CA GLN A 21 4.74 -55.63 69.78
C GLN A 21 5.63 -54.38 69.81
N ARG A 22 5.98 -53.85 71.00
CA ARG A 22 6.92 -52.72 71.12
C ARG A 22 8.35 -53.04 70.67
N ILE A 23 8.82 -54.26 70.89
CA ILE A 23 10.13 -54.74 70.39
C ILE A 23 10.06 -54.94 68.87
N GLY A 24 8.95 -55.46 68.35
CA GLY A 24 8.67 -55.57 66.92
C GLY A 24 8.63 -54.21 66.22
N ASP A 25 7.98 -53.22 66.84
CA ASP A 25 7.92 -51.84 66.36
C ASP A 25 9.30 -51.14 66.42
N ALA A 26 10.15 -51.52 67.37
CA ALA A 26 11.52 -51.02 67.49
C ALA A 26 12.51 -51.65 66.48
N LEU A 27 12.22 -52.86 65.99
CA LEU A 27 13.04 -53.60 65.02
C LEU A 27 12.52 -53.46 63.58
N SER A 28 11.22 -53.22 63.40
CA SER A 28 10.56 -53.06 62.11
C SER A 28 9.41 -52.05 62.24
N PRO A 29 9.67 -50.75 62.08
CA PRO A 29 8.72 -49.66 62.40
C PRO A 29 7.50 -49.57 61.46
N GLY A 30 7.29 -50.58 60.62
CA GLY A 30 6.22 -50.65 59.64
C GLY A 30 6.73 -51.12 58.27
N PRO A 31 5.83 -51.58 57.38
CA PRO A 31 6.22 -51.98 56.04
C PRO A 31 6.78 -50.80 55.24
N LEU A 32 7.84 -51.07 54.49
CA LEU A 32 8.40 -50.20 53.48
C LEU A 32 7.37 -49.96 52.35
N SER A 33 7.54 -48.84 51.67
CA SER A 33 6.82 -48.48 50.47
C SER A 33 6.98 -49.52 49.38
N LYS A 34 6.07 -49.53 48.41
CA LYS A 34 6.11 -50.44 47.26
C LYS A 34 7.45 -50.37 46.49
N SER A 35 8.08 -49.20 46.42
CA SER A 35 9.35 -48.99 45.70
C SER A 35 10.55 -49.67 46.37
N HIS A 36 10.50 -49.87 47.69
CA HIS A 36 11.54 -50.51 48.49
C HIS A 36 11.11 -51.84 49.12
N ALA A 37 9.94 -52.36 48.75
CA ALA A 37 9.41 -53.62 49.30
C ALA A 37 10.39 -54.80 49.16
N ASN A 38 11.23 -54.79 48.12
CA ASN A 38 12.24 -55.82 47.88
C ASN A 38 13.42 -55.77 48.88
N LEU A 39 13.54 -54.70 49.66
CA LEU A 39 14.57 -54.53 50.70
C LEU A 39 14.11 -55.01 52.08
N GLU A 40 12.86 -55.47 52.23
CA GLU A 40 12.37 -56.09 53.47
C GLU A 40 12.89 -57.52 53.62
N THR A 41 14.19 -57.64 53.87
CA THR A 41 14.87 -58.91 54.14
C THR A 41 15.58 -58.82 55.49
N THR A 42 15.99 -59.97 56.04
CA THR A 42 16.66 -60.06 57.36
C THR A 42 17.85 -59.11 57.51
N LEU A 43 18.56 -58.80 56.42
CA LEU A 43 19.71 -57.88 56.42
C LEU A 43 19.46 -56.57 55.64
N GLY A 44 18.27 -56.42 55.04
CA GLY A 44 17.96 -55.28 54.18
C GLY A 44 17.81 -53.95 54.92
N CYS A 45 17.63 -53.98 56.25
CA CYS A 45 17.66 -52.77 57.08
C CYS A 45 18.98 -52.00 56.92
N MET A 46 20.10 -52.71 56.76
CA MET A 46 21.43 -52.11 56.57
C MET A 46 21.62 -51.49 55.19
N SER A 47 20.70 -51.71 54.24
CA SER A 47 20.71 -51.03 52.94
C SER A 47 20.40 -49.54 53.06
N CYS A 48 19.80 -49.10 54.17
CA CYS A 48 19.54 -47.68 54.44
C CYS A 48 20.16 -47.21 55.76
N HIS A 49 20.32 -48.11 56.75
CA HIS A 49 20.84 -47.78 58.08
C HIS A 49 22.34 -48.06 58.23
N SER A 50 23.05 -47.10 58.83
CA SER A 50 24.39 -47.31 59.37
C SER A 50 24.31 -47.68 60.85
N LEU A 51 25.13 -48.65 61.27
CA LEU A 51 25.25 -49.06 62.67
C LEU A 51 25.58 -47.81 63.52
N ASN A 52 24.68 -47.46 64.45
CA ASN A 52 24.75 -46.33 65.39
C ASN A 52 24.52 -44.90 64.84
N LYS A 53 24.24 -44.72 63.55
CA LYS A 53 23.99 -43.38 62.96
C LYS A 53 22.61 -43.20 62.33
N GLY A 54 21.74 -44.19 62.44
CA GLY A 54 20.43 -44.15 61.80
C GLY A 54 20.55 -44.29 60.28
N VAL A 55 19.65 -43.64 59.54
CA VAL A 55 19.64 -43.70 58.07
C VAL A 55 20.73 -42.82 57.49
N SER A 56 21.44 -43.31 56.47
CA SER A 56 22.54 -42.61 55.82
C SER A 56 22.18 -42.19 54.40
N ASP A 57 22.35 -40.89 54.09
CA ASP A 57 22.15 -40.35 52.75
C ASP A 57 23.08 -41.00 51.72
N LEU A 58 24.30 -41.39 52.11
CA LEU A 58 25.26 -42.05 51.22
C LEU A 58 24.72 -43.40 50.71
N LEU A 59 24.07 -44.17 51.59
CA LEU A 59 23.47 -45.46 51.22
C LEU A 59 22.28 -45.28 50.26
N CYS A 60 21.53 -44.18 50.40
CA CYS A 60 20.50 -43.82 49.42
C CYS A 60 21.13 -43.55 48.05
N LEU A 61 22.22 -42.77 48.01
CA LEU A 61 22.91 -42.39 46.78
C LEU A 61 23.65 -43.55 46.11
N ASP A 62 24.00 -44.61 46.84
CA ASP A 62 24.60 -45.84 46.28
C ASP A 62 23.65 -46.55 45.30
N CYS A 63 22.34 -46.50 45.57
CA CYS A 63 21.32 -47.00 44.64
C CYS A 63 20.79 -45.91 43.70
N HIS A 64 20.63 -44.67 44.18
CA HIS A 64 20.10 -43.53 43.43
C HIS A 64 21.20 -42.72 42.75
N GLN A 65 21.99 -43.40 41.91
CA GLN A 65 23.12 -42.79 41.20
C GLN A 65 22.71 -41.63 40.29
N GLU A 66 21.47 -41.65 39.78
CA GLU A 66 20.88 -40.56 39.01
C GLU A 66 20.72 -39.28 39.83
N ILE A 67 20.37 -39.40 41.12
CA ILE A 67 20.25 -38.28 42.04
C ILE A 67 21.64 -37.86 42.52
N LYS A 68 22.53 -38.82 42.81
CA LYS A 68 23.93 -38.55 43.15
C LYS A 68 24.60 -37.69 42.08
N SER A 69 24.48 -38.07 40.82
CA SER A 69 25.02 -37.33 39.68
C SER A 69 24.47 -35.90 39.60
N ARG A 70 23.19 -35.69 39.94
CA ARG A 70 22.57 -34.35 39.99
C ARG A 70 23.12 -33.51 41.13
N ILE A 71 23.32 -34.11 42.30
CA ILE A 71 23.89 -33.45 43.48
C ILE A 71 25.34 -33.03 43.21
N ASP A 72 26.15 -33.96 42.69
CA ASP A 72 27.57 -33.73 42.39
C ASP A 72 27.74 -32.59 41.37
N GLN A 73 26.87 -32.54 40.35
CA GLN A 73 26.87 -31.49 39.32
C GLN A 73 26.09 -30.22 39.72
N GLN A 74 25.48 -30.21 40.92
CA GLN A 74 24.64 -29.12 41.41
C GLN A 74 23.50 -28.74 40.43
N LEU A 75 22.85 -29.74 39.84
CA LEU A 75 21.79 -29.57 38.85
C LEU A 75 20.40 -29.71 39.46
N GLY A 76 19.50 -28.79 39.09
CA GLY A 76 18.09 -28.81 39.49
C GLY A 76 17.86 -28.74 41.01
N PHE A 77 16.70 -29.20 41.45
CA PHE A 77 16.27 -29.08 42.85
C PHE A 77 17.21 -29.80 43.83
N HIS A 78 17.57 -31.06 43.56
CA HIS A 78 18.46 -31.84 44.44
C HIS A 78 19.86 -31.24 44.53
N GLY A 79 20.42 -30.76 43.42
CA GLY A 79 21.73 -30.11 43.43
C GLY A 79 21.80 -28.82 44.25
N LEU A 80 20.70 -28.08 44.32
CA LEU A 80 20.59 -26.86 45.12
C LEU A 80 20.27 -27.13 46.61
N ASN A 81 19.84 -28.34 46.95
CA ASN A 81 19.48 -28.75 48.31
C ASN A 81 20.39 -29.87 48.84
N LYS A 82 21.64 -29.96 48.36
CA LYS A 82 22.60 -31.01 48.72
C LYS A 82 22.90 -31.11 50.22
N ASP A 83 22.69 -30.03 50.96
CA ASP A 83 22.95 -29.95 52.40
C ASP A 83 21.74 -30.37 53.26
N LYS A 84 20.65 -30.83 52.63
CA LYS A 84 19.45 -31.35 53.31
C LYS A 84 19.52 -32.87 53.38
N GLU A 85 19.17 -33.42 54.55
CA GLU A 85 19.01 -34.86 54.73
C GLU A 85 17.88 -35.39 53.85
N CYS A 86 18.09 -36.56 53.22
CA CYS A 86 17.12 -37.12 52.28
C CYS A 86 15.76 -37.38 52.97
N LEU A 87 15.81 -37.88 54.21
CA LEU A 87 14.63 -38.20 55.01
C LEU A 87 13.75 -37.00 55.37
N SER A 88 14.27 -35.77 55.26
CA SER A 88 13.47 -34.56 55.52
C SER A 88 12.34 -34.38 54.50
N CYS A 89 12.47 -34.98 53.31
CA CYS A 89 11.48 -34.97 52.24
C CYS A 89 11.05 -36.38 51.78
N HIS A 90 11.92 -37.38 51.98
CA HIS A 90 11.72 -38.76 51.56
C HIS A 90 11.46 -39.68 52.76
N GLY A 91 10.19 -39.84 53.13
CA GLY A 91 9.77 -40.69 54.24
C GLY A 91 9.60 -42.16 53.84
N GLU A 92 9.93 -43.07 54.76
CA GLU A 92 9.76 -44.50 54.59
C GLU A 92 9.10 -45.14 55.83
N HIS A 93 8.77 -46.43 55.79
CA HIS A 93 8.05 -47.20 56.84
C HIS A 93 6.59 -46.79 57.06
N LYS A 94 6.02 -45.99 56.15
CA LYS A 94 4.62 -45.55 56.23
C LYS A 94 3.65 -46.51 55.52
N GLY A 95 4.10 -47.68 55.10
CA GLY A 95 3.31 -48.68 54.40
C GLY A 95 3.41 -48.64 52.88
N ARG A 96 2.91 -49.72 52.26
CA ARG A 96 3.11 -50.06 50.83
C ARG A 96 2.66 -48.97 49.87
N ASP A 97 1.52 -48.34 50.15
CA ASP A 97 0.88 -47.38 49.25
C ASP A 97 1.28 -45.93 49.53
N THR A 98 2.15 -45.70 50.53
CA THR A 98 2.59 -44.35 50.87
C THR A 98 3.60 -43.82 49.86
N LYS A 99 3.41 -42.56 49.46
CA LYS A 99 4.40 -41.85 48.66
C LYS A 99 5.59 -41.51 49.53
N ILE A 100 6.77 -41.96 49.11
CA ILE A 100 8.02 -41.62 49.79
C ILE A 100 8.23 -40.10 49.81
N LEU A 101 7.94 -39.43 48.69
CA LEU A 101 8.13 -38.00 48.55
C LEU A 101 6.93 -37.21 49.08
N GLU A 102 7.17 -36.38 50.09
CA GLU A 102 6.25 -35.35 50.56
C GLU A 102 6.80 -33.97 50.20
N LEU A 103 6.53 -33.54 48.95
CA LEU A 103 6.97 -32.25 48.44
C LEU A 103 5.78 -31.28 48.33
N GLY A 104 5.93 -30.09 48.93
CA GLY A 104 5.02 -28.97 48.73
C GLY A 104 5.20 -28.30 47.35
N GLN A 105 4.70 -27.08 47.21
CA GLN A 105 4.96 -26.28 46.00
C GLN A 105 6.47 -25.94 45.88
N VAL A 106 7.04 -26.22 44.72
CA VAL A 106 8.43 -25.87 44.39
C VAL A 106 8.46 -24.48 43.75
N ASP A 107 9.15 -23.56 44.41
CA ASP A 107 9.38 -22.21 43.92
C ASP A 107 10.54 -22.18 42.91
N HIS A 108 10.22 -22.03 41.63
CA HIS A 108 11.21 -21.93 40.56
C HIS A 108 12.06 -20.66 40.63
N GLY A 109 11.62 -19.61 41.33
CA GLY A 109 12.43 -18.41 41.55
C GLY A 109 13.68 -18.67 42.42
N LYS A 110 13.70 -19.79 43.15
CA LYS A 110 14.86 -20.26 43.92
C LYS A 110 15.72 -21.26 43.17
N LEU A 111 15.31 -21.64 41.95
CA LEU A 111 16.05 -22.54 41.08
C LEU A 111 16.86 -21.75 40.06
N LYS A 112 17.80 -22.42 39.39
CA LYS A 112 18.63 -21.83 38.33
C LYS A 112 17.82 -21.36 37.10
N LEU A 113 16.59 -21.86 36.94
CA LEU A 113 15.64 -21.41 35.92
C LEU A 113 14.44 -20.70 36.58
N PRO A 114 14.51 -19.38 36.82
CA PRO A 114 13.39 -18.61 37.34
C PRO A 114 12.29 -18.52 36.26
N LEU A 115 11.20 -19.26 36.44
CA LEU A 115 10.05 -19.21 35.54
C LEU A 115 9.27 -17.91 35.75
N GLY A 116 9.47 -16.95 34.84
CA GLY A 116 8.78 -15.66 34.80
C GLY A 116 7.79 -15.52 33.64
N GLY A 117 7.00 -14.44 33.69
CA GLY A 117 6.15 -14.01 32.58
C GLY A 117 5.12 -15.06 32.14
N ALA A 118 5.20 -15.49 30.88
CA ALA A 118 4.21 -16.39 30.27
C ALA A 118 4.32 -17.83 30.79
N HIS A 119 5.38 -18.16 31.54
CA HIS A 119 5.57 -19.47 32.13
C HIS A 119 4.85 -19.64 33.47
N LEU A 120 4.52 -18.55 34.17
CA LEU A 120 3.85 -18.59 35.48
C LEU A 120 2.52 -19.37 35.52
N PRO A 121 1.60 -19.23 34.55
CA PRO A 121 0.32 -19.96 34.60
C PRO A 121 0.43 -21.43 34.16
N LEU A 122 1.61 -21.91 33.75
CA LEU A 122 1.78 -23.27 33.26
C LEU A 122 1.78 -24.28 34.42
N LYS A 123 1.12 -25.42 34.18
CA LYS A 123 1.18 -26.58 35.07
C LYS A 123 2.50 -27.32 34.88
N CYS A 124 2.97 -28.00 35.92
CA CYS A 124 4.26 -28.70 35.91
C CYS A 124 4.38 -29.70 34.74
N GLU A 125 3.32 -30.43 34.41
CA GLU A 125 3.30 -31.43 33.35
C GLU A 125 3.44 -30.82 31.95
N GLN A 126 3.15 -29.53 31.80
CA GLN A 126 3.32 -28.83 30.52
C GLN A 126 4.79 -28.59 30.20
N CYS A 127 5.66 -28.52 31.21
CA CYS A 127 7.11 -28.35 31.06
C CYS A 127 7.88 -29.66 31.25
N HIS A 128 7.46 -30.50 32.21
CA HIS A 128 8.13 -31.76 32.52
C HIS A 128 7.66 -32.91 31.60
N GLN A 129 7.88 -32.75 30.30
CA GLN A 129 7.55 -33.74 29.27
C GLN A 129 8.81 -34.49 28.81
N GLU A 130 8.67 -35.76 28.39
CA GLU A 130 9.77 -36.60 27.88
C GLU A 130 10.59 -35.89 26.80
N LYS A 131 9.93 -35.16 25.90
CA LYS A 131 10.54 -34.43 24.79
C LYS A 131 11.48 -33.28 25.19
N PHE A 132 11.42 -32.82 26.45
CA PHE A 132 12.29 -31.75 26.99
C PHE A 132 13.34 -32.29 27.97
N GLN A 133 13.30 -33.58 28.29
CA GLN A 133 14.33 -34.20 29.13
C GLN A 133 15.66 -34.28 28.40
N SER A 134 16.77 -34.09 29.11
CA SER A 134 18.10 -34.27 28.58
C SER A 134 18.33 -35.72 28.16
N GLN A 135 19.26 -35.93 27.23
CA GLN A 135 19.57 -37.26 26.73
C GLN A 135 19.97 -38.20 27.86
N THR A 136 20.74 -37.71 28.84
CA THR A 136 21.14 -38.45 30.04
C THR A 136 19.95 -39.04 30.78
N ILE A 137 18.89 -38.26 31.01
CA ILE A 137 17.69 -38.74 31.73
C ILE A 137 16.87 -39.69 30.88
N ARG A 138 16.77 -39.45 29.56
CA ARG A 138 16.04 -40.35 28.66
C ARG A 138 16.66 -41.74 28.58
N SER A 139 17.99 -41.82 28.72
CA SER A 139 18.77 -43.06 28.74
C SER A 139 18.93 -43.68 30.12
N LEU A 140 18.37 -43.09 31.18
CA LEU A 140 18.44 -43.69 32.52
C LEU A 140 17.57 -44.96 32.58
N GLU A 141 18.19 -46.05 33.00
CA GLU A 141 17.54 -47.29 33.38
C GLU A 141 17.70 -47.48 34.88
N ILE A 142 16.59 -47.63 35.60
CA ILE A 142 16.60 -47.89 37.04
C ILE A 142 16.19 -49.36 37.22
N LYS A 143 17.12 -50.19 37.68
CA LYS A 143 16.94 -51.65 37.85
C LYS A 143 16.45 -52.36 36.57
N GLY A 144 16.99 -51.97 35.40
CA GLY A 144 16.64 -52.59 34.11
C GLY A 144 15.28 -52.18 33.54
N GLU A 145 14.57 -51.27 34.22
CA GLU A 145 13.32 -50.70 33.72
C GLU A 145 13.50 -49.23 33.33
N ARG A 146 13.08 -48.90 32.11
CA ARG A 146 12.94 -47.52 31.68
C ARG A 146 11.69 -46.92 32.33
N LYS A 147 11.85 -46.05 33.32
CA LYS A 147 10.75 -45.28 33.90
C LYS A 147 10.32 -44.18 32.92
N LYS A 148 9.53 -44.55 31.91
CA LYS A 148 8.93 -43.61 30.96
C LYS A 148 7.93 -42.69 31.70
N ASN A 149 8.07 -41.38 31.48
CA ASN A 149 7.01 -40.37 31.64
C ASN A 149 6.64 -39.81 33.03
N GLN A 150 7.41 -40.01 34.10
CA GLN A 150 7.12 -39.33 35.38
C GLN A 150 8.39 -38.93 36.13
N THR A 151 9.17 -38.02 35.57
CA THR A 151 10.29 -37.42 36.30
C THR A 151 10.34 -35.92 36.10
N PHE A 152 10.58 -35.21 37.21
CA PHE A 152 10.88 -33.77 37.21
C PHE A 152 12.36 -33.49 36.92
N LEU A 153 13.14 -34.53 36.68
CA LEU A 153 14.54 -34.44 36.27
C LEU A 153 14.65 -34.19 34.75
N GLY A 154 15.79 -33.65 34.34
CA GLY A 154 16.19 -33.68 32.93
C GLY A 154 16.07 -32.38 32.17
N LEU A 155 15.35 -31.37 32.64
CA LEU A 155 15.33 -30.10 31.92
C LEU A 155 16.67 -29.38 32.04
N GLU A 156 17.20 -28.95 30.90
CA GLU A 156 18.35 -28.06 30.84
C GLU A 156 17.90 -26.61 31.05
N GLU A 157 18.76 -25.81 31.67
CA GLU A 157 18.47 -24.45 32.12
C GLU A 157 18.42 -23.43 30.96
N GLY A 158 18.92 -23.79 29.77
CA GLY A 158 18.91 -22.92 28.60
C GLY A 158 17.55 -22.87 27.89
N CYS A 159 17.14 -21.70 27.39
CA CYS A 159 15.87 -21.51 26.69
C CYS A 159 15.69 -22.47 25.49
N ASN A 160 16.79 -22.80 24.81
CA ASN A 160 16.79 -23.65 23.61
C ASN A 160 16.35 -25.11 23.90
N SER A 161 16.48 -25.58 25.14
CA SER A 161 16.07 -26.94 25.53
C SER A 161 14.57 -27.17 25.34
N CYS A 162 13.78 -26.11 25.50
CA CYS A 162 12.33 -26.13 25.31
C CYS A 162 11.88 -25.45 24.00
N HIS A 163 12.51 -24.33 23.64
CA HIS A 163 12.06 -23.49 22.53
C HIS A 163 12.75 -23.79 21.19
N GLY A 164 13.84 -24.57 21.20
CA GLY A 164 14.66 -24.83 20.02
C GLY A 164 15.40 -23.58 19.50
N LYS A 165 16.02 -23.71 18.32
CA LYS A 165 16.77 -22.62 17.68
C LYS A 165 15.89 -21.81 16.73
N ALA A 166 15.09 -20.89 17.28
CA ALA A 166 14.14 -20.08 16.49
C ALA A 166 14.79 -19.21 15.40
N HIS A 167 16.03 -18.79 15.60
CA HIS A 167 16.82 -17.97 14.65
C HIS A 167 17.87 -18.80 13.88
N GLY A 168 17.83 -20.13 13.96
CA GLY A 168 18.86 -20.99 13.38
C GLY A 168 20.22 -20.75 14.03
N PRO A 169 21.32 -20.65 13.25
CA PRO A 169 22.65 -20.32 13.77
C PRO A 169 22.85 -18.80 14.03
N GLN A 170 21.85 -17.97 13.74
CA GLN A 170 21.97 -16.54 13.99
C GLN A 170 21.93 -16.27 15.49
N PHE A 171 22.75 -15.33 15.94
CA PHE A 171 22.79 -14.88 17.33
C PHE A 171 23.16 -15.96 18.36
N GLU A 172 23.90 -17.01 17.97
CA GLU A 172 24.33 -18.08 18.89
C GLU A 172 25.15 -17.57 20.09
N GLU A 173 25.82 -16.43 19.93
CA GLU A 173 26.59 -15.76 21.00
C GLU A 173 25.75 -14.80 21.87
N LYS A 174 24.45 -14.64 21.61
CA LYS A 174 23.55 -13.72 22.34
C LYS A 174 22.62 -14.47 23.27
N VAL A 175 22.23 -13.82 24.36
CA VAL A 175 21.25 -14.38 25.30
C VAL A 175 19.84 -14.02 24.84
N CYS A 176 18.92 -14.97 24.87
CA CYS A 176 17.56 -14.78 24.36
C CYS A 176 16.85 -13.57 24.99
N THR A 177 17.10 -13.32 26.28
CA THR A 177 16.49 -12.24 27.08
C THR A 177 17.04 -10.84 26.80
N ASP A 178 18.12 -10.73 26.04
CA ASP A 178 18.64 -9.46 25.53
C ASP A 178 17.64 -8.83 24.56
N CYS A 179 16.98 -9.69 23.76
CA CYS A 179 16.01 -9.27 22.75
C CYS A 179 14.58 -9.64 23.11
N HIS A 180 14.30 -10.79 23.70
CA HIS A 180 12.92 -11.24 23.94
C HIS A 180 12.48 -11.04 25.38
N PHE A 181 11.19 -10.76 25.57
CA PHE A 181 10.58 -10.81 26.89
C PHE A 181 10.12 -12.23 27.24
N ASP A 182 10.30 -12.63 28.50
CA ASP A 182 9.81 -13.88 29.09
C ASP A 182 8.27 -13.98 29.10
N ARG A 183 7.58 -12.84 29.09
CA ARG A 183 6.12 -12.74 28.93
C ARG A 183 5.62 -12.90 27.49
N GLY A 184 6.49 -13.01 26.49
CA GLY A 184 6.10 -13.36 25.13
C GLY A 184 7.15 -13.02 24.08
N TRP A 185 7.45 -13.99 23.21
CA TRP A 185 8.49 -13.88 22.17
C TRP A 185 8.19 -12.85 21.08
N SER A 186 6.91 -12.59 20.80
CA SER A 186 6.49 -11.53 19.88
C SER A 186 6.67 -10.13 20.48
N LEU A 187 6.88 -10.04 21.79
CA LEU A 187 7.29 -8.83 22.46
C LEU A 187 8.82 -8.84 22.51
N THR A 188 9.42 -7.90 21.81
CA THR A 188 10.87 -7.77 21.73
C THR A 188 11.30 -6.43 22.33
N LYS A 189 12.45 -6.45 23.00
CA LYS A 189 13.26 -5.30 23.41
C LYS A 189 14.12 -4.78 22.27
N PHE A 190 14.23 -5.54 21.18
CA PHE A 190 15.01 -5.15 20.03
C PHE A 190 14.50 -3.83 19.45
N ASP A 191 15.41 -2.87 19.35
CA ASP A 191 15.12 -1.53 18.88
C ASP A 191 15.88 -1.25 17.57
N HIS A 192 15.14 -1.17 16.47
CA HIS A 192 15.70 -0.85 15.15
C HIS A 192 16.42 0.51 15.12
N GLU A 193 16.07 1.47 15.98
CA GLU A 193 16.73 2.78 16.01
C GLU A 193 18.13 2.72 16.61
N LYS A 194 18.35 1.79 17.54
CA LYS A 194 19.60 1.67 18.31
C LYS A 194 20.49 0.53 17.85
N GLN A 195 19.90 -0.53 17.32
CA GLN A 195 20.58 -1.81 17.08
C GLN A 195 20.58 -2.23 15.60
N SER A 196 20.00 -1.45 14.70
CA SER A 196 19.96 -1.74 13.26
C SER A 196 20.44 -0.55 12.42
N GLN A 197 21.02 -0.85 11.26
CA GLN A 197 21.33 0.14 10.23
C GLN A 197 20.06 0.65 9.53
N PHE A 198 19.03 -0.20 9.43
CA PHE A 198 17.74 0.17 8.85
C PHE A 198 16.79 0.67 9.93
N LYS A 199 16.70 1.99 10.03
CA LYS A 199 15.80 2.71 10.92
C LYS A 199 14.37 2.67 10.37
N LEU A 200 13.46 2.09 11.15
CA LEU A 200 12.05 2.00 10.76
C LEU A 200 11.41 3.39 10.84
N ARG A 201 10.98 3.92 9.70
CA ARG A 201 10.27 5.21 9.60
C ARG A 201 8.91 5.05 8.94
N GLY A 202 8.00 5.97 9.25
CA GLY A 202 6.68 6.02 8.65
C GLY A 202 5.91 4.71 8.83
N GLN A 203 5.34 4.19 7.74
CA GLN A 203 4.53 2.97 7.77
C GLN A 203 5.34 1.70 8.07
N HIS A 204 6.66 1.69 7.86
CA HIS A 204 7.50 0.54 8.22
C HIS A 204 7.48 0.26 9.73
N THR A 205 7.24 1.27 10.59
CA THR A 205 7.13 1.10 12.05
C THR A 205 5.93 0.25 12.48
N LYS A 206 4.93 0.09 11.62
CA LYS A 206 3.70 -0.66 11.91
C LYS A 206 3.77 -2.11 11.42
N LEU A 207 4.84 -2.47 10.70
CA LEU A 207 5.00 -3.79 10.14
C LEU A 207 5.51 -4.75 11.22
N ASN A 208 5.08 -6.00 11.13
CA ASN A 208 5.68 -7.06 11.93
C ASN A 208 7.02 -7.48 11.32
N CYS A 209 7.90 -8.11 12.11
CA CYS A 209 9.22 -8.50 11.64
C CYS A 209 9.17 -9.39 10.39
N LYS A 210 8.16 -10.26 10.27
CA LYS A 210 7.99 -11.21 9.15
C LYS A 210 7.67 -10.55 7.81
N ALA A 211 7.18 -9.31 7.82
CA ALA A 211 6.92 -8.55 6.61
C ALA A 211 8.22 -8.21 5.86
N CYS A 212 9.34 -8.10 6.58
CA CYS A 212 10.66 -7.84 6.01
C CYS A 212 11.58 -9.07 6.12
N HIS A 213 11.53 -9.78 7.25
CA HIS A 213 12.35 -10.94 7.56
C HIS A 213 11.56 -12.23 7.35
N HIS A 214 11.66 -12.80 6.16
CA HIS A 214 11.02 -14.06 5.81
C HIS A 214 12.05 -15.11 5.39
N LYS A 215 11.65 -16.38 5.48
CA LYS A 215 12.43 -17.50 4.96
C LYS A 215 12.72 -17.30 3.47
N ASP A 216 13.86 -17.80 3.02
CA ASP A 216 14.26 -17.75 1.62
C ASP A 216 14.74 -19.13 1.16
N ALA A 217 15.17 -19.25 -0.11
CA ALA A 217 15.63 -20.52 -0.68
C ALA A 217 16.84 -21.12 0.08
N THR A 218 17.65 -20.28 0.72
CA THR A 218 18.86 -20.66 1.46
C THR A 218 18.60 -20.92 2.96
N HIS A 219 17.56 -20.32 3.54
CA HIS A 219 17.16 -20.48 4.94
C HIS A 219 15.71 -20.98 5.04
N LYS A 220 15.52 -22.30 4.85
CA LYS A 220 14.19 -22.93 4.87
C LYS A 220 13.58 -23.01 6.27
N ASP A 221 14.42 -23.09 7.30
CA ASP A 221 13.97 -23.37 8.67
C ASP A 221 13.78 -22.10 9.51
N PHE A 222 14.47 -21.02 9.18
CA PHE A 222 14.45 -19.74 9.92
C PHE A 222 14.47 -18.53 8.97
N ALA A 223 14.04 -17.37 9.45
CA ALA A 223 14.14 -16.12 8.70
C ALA A 223 15.49 -15.43 8.99
N PRO A 224 16.28 -15.03 7.98
CA PRO A 224 17.50 -14.27 8.19
C PRO A 224 17.19 -12.82 8.59
N PHE A 225 17.85 -12.36 9.65
CA PHE A 225 17.77 -11.00 10.18
C PHE A 225 18.99 -10.14 9.79
N GLU A 226 20.14 -10.74 9.52
CA GLU A 226 21.39 -10.02 9.23
C GLU A 226 21.58 -9.61 7.75
N LYS A 227 20.78 -10.15 6.82
CA LYS A 227 21.03 -10.05 5.37
C LYS A 227 20.26 -8.94 4.63
N ILE A 228 19.56 -8.06 5.34
CA ILE A 228 18.88 -6.92 4.69
C ILE A 228 19.79 -5.70 4.77
N ASP A 229 20.34 -5.31 3.62
CA ASP A 229 21.29 -4.19 3.47
C ASP A 229 20.66 -2.79 3.66
N GLY A 230 19.36 -2.73 3.90
CA GLY A 230 18.60 -1.51 4.12
C GLY A 230 18.32 -0.68 2.86
N GLN A 231 18.67 -1.17 1.66
CA GLN A 231 18.33 -0.50 0.42
C GLN A 231 16.84 -0.68 0.11
N CYS A 232 16.16 0.40 -0.32
CA CYS A 232 14.75 0.35 -0.66
C CYS A 232 14.45 -0.70 -1.73
N SER A 233 15.34 -0.85 -2.71
CA SER A 233 15.22 -1.79 -3.83
C SER A 233 15.35 -3.27 -3.43
N THR A 234 15.89 -3.56 -2.25
CA THR A 234 16.02 -4.93 -1.74
C THR A 234 14.65 -5.53 -1.45
N CYS A 235 13.67 -4.70 -1.05
CA CYS A 235 12.30 -5.13 -0.77
C CYS A 235 11.29 -4.58 -1.79
N HIS A 236 11.51 -3.38 -2.32
CA HIS A 236 10.60 -2.75 -3.25
C HIS A 236 11.11 -2.90 -4.69
N PHE A 237 10.22 -3.33 -5.58
CA PHE A 237 10.50 -3.27 -7.02
C PHE A 237 10.72 -1.83 -7.46
N ASP A 238 11.81 -1.57 -8.18
CA ASP A 238 12.08 -0.26 -8.80
C ASP A 238 11.40 -0.16 -10.17
N PRO A 239 10.26 0.55 -10.30
CA PRO A 239 9.60 0.76 -11.59
C PRO A 239 10.38 1.71 -12.51
N HIS A 240 11.41 2.40 -12.01
CA HIS A 240 12.21 3.33 -12.79
C HIS A 240 13.37 2.65 -13.53
N GLN A 241 13.62 1.36 -13.27
CA GLN A 241 14.68 0.58 -13.92
C GLN A 241 16.06 1.26 -13.79
N GLY A 242 16.36 1.81 -12.62
CA GLY A 242 17.62 2.50 -12.30
C GLY A 242 17.77 3.91 -12.87
N ARG A 243 16.81 4.41 -13.66
CA ARG A 243 16.91 5.71 -14.35
C ARG A 243 16.76 6.92 -13.41
N SER A 244 16.22 6.70 -12.22
CA SER A 244 15.99 7.75 -11.21
C SER A 244 17.03 7.75 -10.09
N GLY A 245 18.11 6.96 -10.22
CA GLY A 245 19.13 6.80 -9.18
C GLY A 245 18.64 5.98 -7.98
N LYS A 246 19.45 5.96 -6.91
CA LYS A 246 19.17 5.17 -5.68
C LYS A 246 18.47 5.95 -4.57
N GLU A 247 18.33 7.26 -4.73
CA GLU A 247 17.74 8.16 -3.73
C GLU A 247 16.21 8.16 -3.81
N CYS A 248 15.59 7.02 -3.51
CA CYS A 248 14.12 6.86 -3.56
C CYS A 248 13.41 7.93 -2.71
N ASN A 249 14.00 8.30 -1.58
CA ASN A 249 13.44 9.24 -0.60
C ASN A 249 13.31 10.68 -1.12
N SER A 250 13.94 11.01 -2.26
CA SER A 250 13.75 12.30 -2.93
C SER A 250 12.31 12.51 -3.44
N CYS A 251 11.58 11.41 -3.67
CA CYS A 251 10.19 11.42 -4.15
C CYS A 251 9.27 10.52 -3.31
N HIS A 252 9.77 9.41 -2.77
CA HIS A 252 9.01 8.39 -2.05
C HIS A 252 9.29 8.49 -0.55
N GLN A 253 8.30 8.86 0.25
CA GLN A 253 8.48 9.00 1.70
C GLN A 253 7.80 7.84 2.43
N PRO A 254 8.47 7.20 3.41
CA PRO A 254 7.96 6.00 4.06
C PRO A 254 6.67 6.24 4.87
N GLU A 255 6.29 7.49 5.12
CA GLU A 255 5.09 7.91 5.85
C GLU A 255 3.79 7.53 5.14
N SER A 256 3.82 7.31 3.82
CA SER A 256 2.62 6.95 3.05
C SER A 256 2.93 6.05 1.86
N TRP A 257 2.28 4.87 1.81
CA TRP A 257 2.37 3.95 0.67
C TRP A 257 1.79 4.51 -0.64
N LYS A 258 0.91 5.50 -0.56
CA LYS A 258 0.12 6.01 -1.70
C LYS A 258 0.44 7.44 -2.10
N LYS A 259 1.25 8.15 -1.32
CA LYS A 259 1.55 9.57 -1.57
C LYS A 259 3.04 9.73 -1.77
N PHE A 260 3.41 10.28 -2.92
CA PHE A 260 4.74 10.83 -3.15
C PHE A 260 4.84 12.20 -2.46
N LEU A 261 6.06 12.68 -2.24
CA LEU A 261 6.28 14.08 -1.88
C LEU A 261 5.52 14.99 -2.86
N ASP A 262 4.91 16.05 -2.32
CA ASP A 262 4.11 17.01 -3.08
C ASP A 262 4.77 17.33 -4.42
N THR A 263 4.06 17.07 -5.52
CA THR A 263 4.54 17.21 -6.91
C THR A 263 4.89 18.66 -7.28
N LYS A 264 4.53 19.63 -6.44
CA LYS A 264 5.01 21.02 -6.54
C LYS A 264 6.38 21.26 -5.94
N LYS A 265 6.93 20.28 -5.20
CA LYS A 265 8.21 20.33 -4.49
C LYS A 265 9.17 19.20 -4.88
N THR A 266 8.77 18.27 -5.74
CA THR A 266 9.69 17.27 -6.29
C THR A 266 10.64 17.97 -7.26
N ASN A 267 11.95 17.91 -6.98
CA ASN A 267 13.01 18.49 -7.83
C ASN A 267 13.24 17.69 -9.14
N PHE A 268 12.21 17.01 -9.66
CA PHE A 268 12.34 16.27 -10.91
C PHE A 268 12.42 17.27 -12.08
N ASP A 269 13.63 17.37 -12.62
CA ASP A 269 13.95 18.32 -13.66
C ASP A 269 13.57 17.77 -15.05
N HIS A 270 12.42 18.20 -15.56
CA HIS A 270 11.98 17.87 -16.91
C HIS A 270 12.89 18.42 -18.02
N ASP A 271 13.76 19.39 -17.74
CA ASP A 271 14.73 19.90 -18.73
C ASP A 271 15.83 18.88 -19.06
N LYS A 272 16.03 17.87 -18.20
CA LYS A 272 16.92 16.74 -18.45
C LYS A 272 16.27 15.60 -19.23
N THR A 273 15.01 15.73 -19.59
CA THR A 273 14.26 14.71 -20.33
C THR A 273 14.05 15.11 -21.79
N ARG A 274 13.61 14.15 -22.61
CA ARG A 274 13.19 14.37 -24.01
C ARG A 274 11.94 15.24 -24.17
N PHE A 275 11.21 15.52 -23.08
CA PHE A 275 9.98 16.31 -23.10
C PHE A 275 10.05 17.43 -22.06
N LYS A 276 10.56 18.59 -22.50
CA LYS A 276 10.66 19.78 -21.67
C LYS A 276 9.29 20.40 -21.46
N LEU A 277 8.94 20.70 -20.21
CA LEU A 277 7.66 21.30 -19.86
C LEU A 277 7.71 22.82 -20.08
N ILE A 278 7.34 23.26 -21.28
CA ILE A 278 7.34 24.68 -21.65
C ILE A 278 5.93 25.28 -21.53
N GLY A 279 5.86 26.49 -20.96
CA GLY A 279 4.62 27.26 -20.87
C GLY A 279 3.60 26.62 -19.93
N LYS A 280 2.37 26.42 -20.41
CA LYS A 280 1.28 25.84 -19.60
C LYS A 280 1.49 24.37 -19.25
N HIS A 281 2.32 23.64 -20.00
CA HIS A 281 2.64 22.24 -19.69
C HIS A 281 3.36 22.07 -18.35
N GLY A 282 4.15 23.07 -17.91
CA GLY A 282 4.81 23.05 -16.60
C GLY A 282 3.87 23.27 -15.41
N GLN A 283 2.58 23.52 -15.65
CA GLN A 283 1.56 23.74 -14.62
C GLN A 283 0.61 22.53 -14.49
N VAL A 284 0.86 21.46 -15.24
CA VAL A 284 0.01 20.27 -15.29
C VAL A 284 0.50 19.27 -14.25
N ASP A 285 -0.41 18.74 -13.43
CA ASP A 285 -0.10 17.70 -12.46
C ASP A 285 0.45 16.44 -13.15
N CYS A 286 1.43 15.77 -12.54
CA CYS A 286 2.14 14.62 -13.12
C CYS A 286 1.19 13.53 -13.61
N GLU A 287 0.12 13.25 -12.86
CA GLU A 287 -0.86 12.19 -13.14
C GLU A 287 -1.72 12.47 -14.38
N LYS A 288 -1.82 13.73 -14.80
CA LYS A 288 -2.55 14.08 -16.03
C LYS A 288 -1.79 13.66 -17.28
N CYS A 289 -0.47 13.49 -17.19
CA CYS A 289 0.37 12.98 -18.27
C CYS A 289 0.71 11.50 -18.04
N HIS A 290 1.07 11.12 -16.82
CA HIS A 290 1.38 9.74 -16.43
C HIS A 290 0.12 9.02 -15.91
N LYS A 291 -0.84 8.81 -16.82
CA LYS A 291 -2.18 8.26 -16.48
C LYS A 291 -2.21 6.75 -16.21
N ASP A 292 -1.19 6.00 -16.64
CA ASP A 292 -1.14 4.57 -16.36
C ASP A 292 -0.89 4.34 -14.86
N ARG A 293 -1.99 4.02 -14.18
CA ARG A 293 -2.08 3.64 -12.76
C ARG A 293 -1.46 2.25 -12.49
N GLY A 294 -0.36 1.92 -13.18
CA GLY A 294 0.32 0.64 -13.13
C GLY A 294 1.83 0.86 -13.09
N HIS A 295 2.41 0.63 -11.92
CA HIS A 295 3.81 0.78 -11.53
C HIS A 295 4.83 -0.05 -12.35
N LYS A 296 4.81 -0.01 -13.68
CA LYS A 296 5.81 -0.73 -14.49
C LYS A 296 6.64 0.15 -15.40
N ASP A 297 6.14 1.32 -15.78
CA ASP A 297 6.91 2.29 -16.54
C ASP A 297 6.20 3.65 -16.51
N PHE A 298 6.85 4.71 -16.05
CA PHE A 298 6.41 6.11 -16.24
C PHE A 298 6.47 6.54 -17.73
N ARG A 299 6.28 5.60 -18.65
CA ARG A 299 6.34 5.83 -20.09
C ARG A 299 4.98 6.34 -20.55
N ILE A 300 4.99 7.52 -21.16
CA ILE A 300 3.84 8.01 -21.90
C ILE A 300 3.98 7.46 -23.32
N GLY A 301 3.00 6.67 -23.75
CA GLY A 301 2.91 6.19 -25.14
C GLY A 301 2.47 7.33 -26.03
N GLY A 302 3.38 7.82 -26.89
CA GLY A 302 3.12 8.97 -27.76
C GLY A 302 3.13 10.30 -27.00
N PHE A 303 4.14 11.14 -27.26
CA PHE A 303 4.14 12.55 -26.86
C PHE A 303 4.82 13.42 -27.93
N ASN A 304 5.15 12.83 -29.09
CA ASN A 304 5.89 13.52 -30.15
C ASN A 304 4.96 14.45 -30.93
N LEU A 305 3.65 14.17 -30.93
CA LEU A 305 2.64 14.99 -31.59
C LEU A 305 1.76 15.66 -30.55
N CYS A 306 1.33 16.89 -30.85
CA CYS A 306 0.36 17.61 -30.02
C CYS A 306 -0.94 16.78 -29.85
N THR A 307 -1.30 16.03 -30.89
CA THR A 307 -2.48 15.18 -30.96
C THR A 307 -2.40 13.90 -30.12
N ASP A 308 -1.20 13.53 -29.65
CA ASP A 308 -1.05 12.39 -28.74
C ASP A 308 -1.75 12.67 -27.40
N CYS A 309 -1.87 13.95 -27.01
CA CYS A 309 -2.52 14.38 -25.77
C CYS A 309 -3.76 15.27 -26.02
N HIS A 310 -3.75 16.09 -27.06
CA HIS A 310 -4.82 17.05 -27.36
C HIS A 310 -5.71 16.54 -28.49
N LYS A 311 -7.03 16.64 -28.31
CA LYS A 311 -7.97 16.39 -29.41
C LYS A 311 -7.87 17.51 -30.44
N ASP A 312 -7.65 17.16 -31.70
CA ASP A 312 -7.72 18.11 -32.82
C ASP A 312 -9.13 18.69 -32.94
N GLN A 313 -9.27 19.98 -32.62
CA GLN A 313 -10.54 20.70 -32.74
C GLN A 313 -10.85 21.10 -34.19
N HIS A 314 -9.87 21.06 -35.08
CA HIS A 314 -10.00 21.41 -36.48
C HIS A 314 -10.38 20.23 -37.36
N GLN A 315 -10.47 19.02 -36.82
CA GLN A 315 -10.95 17.83 -37.54
C GLN A 315 -10.21 17.58 -38.85
N GLY A 316 -8.88 17.75 -38.87
CA GLY A 316 -8.02 17.53 -40.03
C GLY A 316 -8.00 18.66 -41.07
N GLN A 317 -8.68 19.78 -40.83
CA GLN A 317 -8.73 20.91 -41.78
C GLN A 317 -7.36 21.56 -42.07
N PHE A 318 -6.35 21.33 -41.23
CA PHE A 318 -5.01 21.91 -41.37
C PHE A 318 -3.92 20.82 -41.39
N ALA A 319 -4.20 19.67 -42.00
CA ALA A 319 -3.27 18.52 -42.00
C ALA A 319 -1.88 18.79 -42.61
N ALA A 320 -1.73 19.87 -43.41
CA ALA A 320 -0.45 20.29 -43.99
C ALA A 320 0.36 21.24 -43.09
N ASP A 321 -0.25 21.80 -42.04
CA ASP A 321 0.37 22.74 -41.11
C ASP A 321 0.62 22.07 -39.76
N THR A 322 1.52 22.62 -38.95
CA THR A 322 1.73 22.15 -37.57
C THR A 322 0.92 22.97 -36.58
N CYS A 323 0.52 22.36 -35.46
CA CYS A 323 -0.24 23.06 -34.42
C CYS A 323 0.49 24.31 -33.92
N ILE A 324 1.84 24.28 -33.89
CA ILE A 324 2.65 25.38 -33.38
C ILE A 324 2.76 26.56 -34.35
N ASP A 325 2.38 26.41 -35.62
CA ASP A 325 2.33 27.53 -36.56
C ASP A 325 1.27 28.57 -36.12
N CYS A 326 0.19 28.07 -35.49
CA CYS A 326 -0.95 28.87 -35.05
C CYS A 326 -1.09 28.98 -33.52
N HIS A 327 -0.75 27.93 -32.76
CA HIS A 327 -0.88 27.90 -31.30
C HIS A 327 0.48 28.01 -30.62
N ASN A 328 0.55 28.70 -29.49
CA ASN A 328 1.75 28.70 -28.66
C ASN A 328 1.57 27.85 -27.40
N LEU A 329 2.70 27.47 -26.80
CA LEU A 329 2.74 26.66 -25.58
C LEU A 329 2.24 27.40 -24.33
N LYS A 330 1.90 28.69 -24.44
CA LYS A 330 1.23 29.47 -23.37
C LYS A 330 -0.30 29.34 -23.43
N GLY A 331 -0.84 28.61 -24.40
CA GLY A 331 -2.28 28.38 -24.57
C GLY A 331 -2.99 29.46 -25.38
N ASN A 332 -2.24 30.31 -26.07
CA ASN A 332 -2.80 31.41 -26.86
C ASN A 332 -2.60 31.16 -28.36
N PHE A 333 -3.48 31.74 -29.17
CA PHE A 333 -3.30 31.84 -30.62
C PHE A 333 -2.20 32.88 -30.93
N LYS A 334 -1.27 32.56 -31.83
CA LYS A 334 -0.07 33.36 -32.14
C LYS A 334 -0.34 34.70 -32.84
N GLN A 335 -1.61 35.00 -33.18
CA GLN A 335 -2.16 36.19 -33.85
C GLN A 335 -2.57 35.93 -35.32
N GLY A 336 -3.60 36.65 -35.77
CA GLY A 336 -4.56 36.36 -36.85
C GLY A 336 -4.11 35.51 -38.05
N PHE A 337 -4.96 34.59 -38.46
CA PHE A 337 -4.83 33.88 -39.74
C PHE A 337 -4.85 34.88 -40.90
N ASP A 338 -3.77 34.90 -41.69
CA ASP A 338 -3.62 35.82 -42.82
C ASP A 338 -4.42 35.32 -44.03
N HIS A 339 -5.60 35.91 -44.23
CA HIS A 339 -6.46 35.57 -45.36
C HIS A 339 -5.85 35.92 -46.73
N LYS A 340 -4.79 36.75 -46.79
CA LYS A 340 -4.06 37.01 -48.04
C LYS A 340 -3.39 35.76 -48.61
N LYS A 341 -3.16 34.74 -47.78
CA LYS A 341 -2.62 33.45 -48.21
C LYS A 341 -3.68 32.51 -48.79
N THR A 342 -4.94 32.93 -48.80
CA THR A 342 -6.06 32.12 -49.30
C THR A 342 -6.60 32.65 -50.61
N LYS A 343 -7.47 31.87 -51.27
CA LYS A 343 -8.23 32.31 -52.45
C LYS A 343 -9.24 33.42 -52.15
N PHE A 344 -9.44 33.78 -50.88
CA PHE A 344 -10.39 34.81 -50.45
C PHE A 344 -9.71 35.83 -49.50
N PRO A 345 -8.88 36.75 -50.02
CA PRO A 345 -8.31 37.83 -49.22
C PRO A 345 -9.41 38.71 -48.63
N LEU A 346 -9.44 38.86 -47.30
CA LEU A 346 -10.39 39.74 -46.63
C LEU A 346 -9.93 41.19 -46.77
N GLU A 347 -10.44 41.87 -47.81
CA GLU A 347 -10.24 43.30 -48.00
C GLU A 347 -11.42 44.12 -47.46
N THR A 348 -11.14 45.38 -47.13
CA THR A 348 -12.12 46.39 -46.73
C THR A 348 -13.12 45.90 -45.65
N LEU A 349 -14.42 45.86 -45.95
CA LEU A 349 -15.48 45.52 -45.00
C LEU A 349 -15.45 44.05 -44.55
N HIS A 350 -14.96 43.14 -45.40
CA HIS A 350 -14.84 41.72 -45.05
C HIS A 350 -13.75 41.50 -43.99
N GLY A 351 -12.71 42.35 -43.97
CA GLY A 351 -11.68 42.34 -42.92
C GLY A 351 -12.19 42.78 -41.53
N GLU A 352 -13.35 43.43 -41.45
CA GLU A 352 -14.00 43.82 -40.19
C GLU A 352 -14.93 42.72 -39.64
N VAL A 353 -15.21 41.67 -40.41
CA VAL A 353 -16.09 40.57 -40.00
C VAL A 353 -15.34 39.61 -39.06
N LYS A 354 -15.93 39.30 -37.90
CA LYS A 354 -15.38 38.27 -37.00
C LYS A 354 -15.37 36.92 -37.70
N CYS A 355 -14.38 36.06 -37.39
CA CYS A 355 -14.24 34.74 -38.00
C CYS A 355 -15.53 33.91 -37.98
N ALA A 356 -16.30 33.94 -36.89
CA ALA A 356 -17.56 33.22 -36.75
C ALA A 356 -18.68 33.71 -37.70
N GLY A 357 -18.57 34.92 -38.23
CA GLY A 357 -19.48 35.45 -39.24
C GLY A 357 -19.34 34.73 -40.58
N CYS A 358 -18.13 34.27 -40.92
CA CYS A 358 -17.85 33.48 -42.12
C CYS A 358 -17.81 31.97 -41.82
N HIS A 359 -17.35 31.58 -40.63
CA HIS A 359 -17.16 30.19 -40.20
C HIS A 359 -18.05 29.83 -38.99
N PRO A 360 -19.39 29.88 -39.12
CA PRO A 360 -20.31 29.72 -38.00
C PRO A 360 -20.28 28.31 -37.38
N LYS A 361 -19.89 27.30 -38.17
CA LYS A 361 -19.74 25.90 -37.73
C LYS A 361 -18.30 25.54 -37.34
N GLY A 362 -17.38 26.51 -37.32
CA GLY A 362 -15.95 26.24 -37.08
C GLY A 362 -15.26 25.44 -38.20
N ASN A 363 -15.90 25.33 -39.37
CA ASN A 363 -15.26 24.84 -40.59
C ASN A 363 -14.61 26.02 -41.32
N TYR A 364 -13.29 26.07 -41.26
CA TYR A 364 -12.40 27.05 -41.87
C TYR A 364 -12.05 26.69 -43.33
N GLN A 365 -12.33 25.47 -43.79
CA GLN A 365 -12.25 25.09 -45.20
C GLN A 365 -13.61 25.35 -45.91
N MET A 366 -13.74 26.53 -46.53
CA MET A 366 -14.97 26.93 -47.21
C MET A 366 -15.13 26.29 -48.61
N GLY A 367 -14.06 25.78 -49.22
CA GLY A 367 -14.10 25.13 -50.54
C GLY A 367 -14.74 26.02 -51.61
N GLU A 368 -15.67 25.47 -52.39
CA GLU A 368 -16.45 26.21 -53.41
C GLU A 368 -17.36 27.29 -52.83
N LYS A 369 -17.64 27.28 -51.52
CA LYS A 369 -18.40 28.34 -50.84
C LYS A 369 -17.57 29.59 -50.58
N ALA A 370 -16.27 29.56 -50.85
CA ALA A 370 -15.37 30.71 -50.80
C ALA A 370 -15.48 31.59 -52.07
N SER A 371 -16.70 31.78 -52.57
CA SER A 371 -17.03 32.70 -53.66
C SER A 371 -17.99 33.78 -53.15
N CYS A 372 -18.10 34.89 -53.90
CA CYS A 372 -19.03 35.97 -53.57
C CYS A 372 -20.46 35.43 -53.52
N GLU A 373 -20.83 34.61 -54.51
CA GLU A 373 -22.15 34.00 -54.70
C GLU A 373 -22.45 32.89 -53.69
N GLY A 374 -21.40 32.25 -53.15
CA GLY A 374 -21.50 31.25 -52.09
C GLY A 374 -21.97 31.85 -50.76
N CYS A 375 -21.69 33.14 -50.53
CA CYS A 375 -22.11 33.88 -49.34
C CYS A 375 -23.30 34.82 -49.61
N HIS A 376 -23.34 35.45 -50.78
CA HIS A 376 -24.42 36.35 -51.25
C HIS A 376 -25.42 35.60 -52.13
N TYR A 377 -26.07 34.59 -51.56
CA TYR A 377 -27.00 33.71 -52.28
C TYR A 377 -28.14 34.49 -52.96
N GLU A 378 -28.63 35.53 -52.30
CA GLU A 378 -29.67 36.41 -52.83
C GLU A 378 -29.26 37.09 -54.14
N VAL A 379 -28.01 37.51 -54.25
CA VAL A 379 -27.49 38.15 -55.47
C VAL A 379 -27.44 37.13 -56.60
N ARG A 380 -27.02 35.90 -56.30
CA ARG A 380 -27.07 34.80 -57.28
C ARG A 380 -28.48 34.54 -57.79
N THR A 381 -29.50 34.52 -56.93
CA THR A 381 -30.88 34.31 -57.36
C THR A 381 -31.40 35.43 -58.28
N VAL A 382 -30.97 36.67 -58.05
CA VAL A 382 -31.29 37.82 -58.90
C VAL A 382 -30.55 37.73 -60.25
N MET A 383 -29.26 37.36 -60.24
CA MET A 383 -28.48 37.13 -61.47
C MET A 383 -29.06 36.00 -62.35
N GLU A 384 -29.69 35.00 -61.72
CA GLU A 384 -30.41 33.92 -62.41
C GLU A 384 -31.80 34.34 -62.93
N GLY A 385 -32.19 35.61 -62.75
CA GLY A 385 -33.42 36.19 -63.31
C GLY A 385 -34.68 35.96 -62.47
N ARG A 386 -34.52 35.54 -61.21
CA ARG A 386 -35.63 35.26 -60.31
C ARG A 386 -35.89 36.47 -59.40
N TRP A 387 -36.45 37.53 -59.95
CA TRP A 387 -36.93 38.68 -59.18
C TRP A 387 -38.20 38.30 -58.41
N LEU A 388 -38.21 38.54 -57.09
CA LEU A 388 -39.34 38.25 -56.21
C LEU A 388 -40.11 39.54 -55.92
N ASN A 389 -40.89 40.01 -56.89
CA ASN A 389 -42.06 40.82 -56.60
C ASN A 389 -43.30 40.14 -57.21
N GLN A 390 -44.30 39.85 -56.38
CA GLN A 390 -45.51 39.15 -56.82
C GLN A 390 -46.50 40.02 -57.61
N GLU A 391 -46.11 41.23 -58.01
CA GLU A 391 -47.01 42.12 -58.75
C GLU A 391 -46.32 42.72 -59.98
N LYS A 392 -46.68 42.13 -61.13
CA LYS A 392 -46.36 42.51 -62.52
C LYS A 392 -44.97 42.07 -63.01
N GLN A 393 -45.02 40.97 -63.80
CA GLN A 393 -44.03 40.42 -64.74
C GLN A 393 -42.54 40.67 -64.45
N PRO A 394 -41.73 39.60 -64.29
CA PRO A 394 -40.29 39.76 -64.12
C PRO A 394 -39.68 40.38 -65.38
N LEU A 395 -39.18 41.62 -65.26
CA LEU A 395 -38.11 42.08 -66.14
C LEU A 395 -36.98 41.07 -65.93
N GLY A 396 -36.57 40.39 -67.00
CA GLY A 396 -35.62 39.27 -66.95
C GLY A 396 -34.29 39.60 -66.24
N PRO A 397 -33.36 38.63 -66.12
CA PRO A 397 -32.07 38.85 -65.46
C PRO A 397 -31.41 40.11 -66.00
N ASP A 398 -31.01 41.01 -65.10
CA ASP A 398 -30.37 42.25 -65.48
C ASP A 398 -29.12 41.93 -66.33
N PRO A 399 -29.10 42.33 -67.62
CA PRO A 399 -28.05 41.95 -68.55
C PRO A 399 -26.65 42.42 -68.12
N MET A 400 -26.55 43.46 -67.29
CA MET A 400 -25.27 44.04 -66.86
C MET A 400 -24.48 43.11 -65.91
N PHE A 401 -25.16 42.25 -65.14
CA PHE A 401 -24.46 41.25 -64.30
C PHE A 401 -23.75 40.17 -65.12
N ARG A 402 -24.08 40.01 -66.41
CA ARG A 402 -23.41 39.05 -67.30
C ARG A 402 -22.13 39.60 -67.93
N THR A 403 -21.95 40.92 -67.89
CA THR A 403 -20.82 41.61 -68.54
C THR A 403 -19.88 42.29 -67.54
N LEU A 404 -20.34 42.59 -66.32
CA LEU A 404 -19.56 43.22 -65.27
C LEU A 404 -19.27 42.24 -64.12
N ASN A 405 -18.07 42.33 -63.53
CA ASN A 405 -17.74 41.57 -62.33
C ASN A 405 -18.13 42.35 -61.06
N CYS A 406 -18.21 41.65 -59.92
CA CYS A 406 -18.60 42.25 -58.64
C CYS A 406 -17.73 43.45 -58.25
N ALA A 407 -16.42 43.40 -58.56
CA ALA A 407 -15.48 44.47 -58.22
C ALA A 407 -15.71 45.75 -59.04
N THR A 408 -16.27 45.65 -60.25
CA THR A 408 -16.63 46.81 -61.06
C THR A 408 -17.65 47.69 -60.37
N CYS A 409 -18.67 47.09 -59.75
CA CYS A 409 -19.76 47.83 -59.09
C CYS A 409 -19.45 48.11 -57.61
N HIS A 410 -18.91 47.13 -56.89
CA HIS A 410 -18.62 47.27 -55.46
C HIS A 410 -17.28 47.94 -55.16
N LYS A 411 -16.45 48.19 -56.18
CA LYS A 411 -15.12 48.80 -56.09
C LYS A 411 -14.26 48.17 -54.99
N THR A 412 -14.36 46.87 -54.76
CA THR A 412 -13.94 46.15 -53.54
C THR A 412 -12.48 46.36 -53.08
N THR A 413 -11.64 46.88 -53.97
CA THR A 413 -10.22 47.19 -53.75
C THR A 413 -9.95 48.62 -53.24
N GLU A 414 -10.91 49.56 -53.30
CA GLU A 414 -10.71 50.91 -52.75
C GLU A 414 -10.99 50.96 -51.23
N LYS A 415 -10.07 51.53 -50.45
CA LYS A 415 -10.27 51.71 -49.01
C LYS A 415 -11.36 52.75 -48.72
N GLY A 416 -12.28 52.44 -47.80
CA GLY A 416 -13.26 53.40 -47.28
C GLY A 416 -14.48 53.63 -48.15
N ILE A 417 -14.86 52.65 -48.99
CA ILE A 417 -16.09 52.72 -49.78
C ILE A 417 -17.31 52.84 -48.88
N SER A 418 -18.11 53.88 -49.13
CA SER A 418 -19.39 54.09 -48.47
C SER A 418 -20.51 53.45 -49.27
N TYR A 419 -21.60 53.13 -48.58
CA TYR A 419 -22.83 52.62 -49.21
C TYR A 419 -23.34 53.55 -50.32
N SER A 420 -23.24 54.86 -50.12
CA SER A 420 -23.59 55.89 -51.11
C SER A 420 -22.71 55.82 -52.37
N LYS A 421 -21.41 55.53 -52.23
CA LYS A 421 -20.51 55.36 -53.38
C LYS A 421 -20.86 54.13 -54.23
N VAL A 422 -21.26 53.03 -53.59
CA VAL A 422 -21.73 51.83 -54.30
C VAL A 422 -23.04 52.10 -55.04
N ARG A 423 -24.02 52.76 -54.38
CA ARG A 423 -25.27 53.19 -55.04
C ARG A 423 -24.98 54.06 -56.26
N LYS A 424 -24.08 55.04 -56.14
CA LYS A 424 -23.72 55.92 -57.26
C LYS A 424 -23.12 55.14 -58.43
N ALA A 425 -22.22 54.19 -58.17
CA ALA A 425 -21.65 53.32 -59.21
C ALA A 425 -22.73 52.45 -59.88
N CYS A 426 -23.71 51.95 -59.12
CA CYS A 426 -24.85 51.23 -59.70
C CYS A 426 -25.68 52.13 -60.62
N VAL A 427 -26.02 53.35 -60.20
CA VAL A 427 -26.78 54.30 -61.04
C VAL A 427 -25.98 54.75 -62.26
N GLU A 428 -24.64 54.84 -62.18
CA GLU A 428 -23.78 55.18 -63.31
C GLU A 428 -23.85 54.14 -64.45
N CYS A 429 -24.04 52.85 -64.12
CA CYS A 429 -24.25 51.79 -65.12
C CYS A 429 -25.73 51.57 -65.46
N HIS A 430 -26.64 51.95 -64.56
CA HIS A 430 -28.09 51.83 -64.71
C HIS A 430 -28.76 53.21 -64.85
N ASN A 431 -30.01 53.33 -64.39
CA ASN A 431 -30.73 54.59 -64.26
C ASN A 431 -31.06 54.84 -62.77
N GLU A 432 -31.59 56.03 -62.45
CA GLU A 432 -31.94 56.38 -61.07
C GLU A 432 -32.99 55.45 -60.45
N HIS A 433 -33.88 54.85 -61.25
CA HIS A 433 -34.86 53.88 -60.75
C HIS A 433 -34.21 52.62 -60.16
N PHE A 434 -33.01 52.27 -60.59
CA PHE A 434 -32.23 51.21 -59.95
C PHE A 434 -31.63 51.66 -58.61
N GLY A 435 -31.35 52.95 -58.45
CA GLY A 435 -30.97 53.58 -57.19
C GLY A 435 -32.09 53.50 -56.14
N ASP A 436 -33.35 53.56 -56.57
CA ASP A 436 -34.53 53.47 -55.68
C ASP A 436 -34.62 52.13 -54.93
N LEU A 437 -34.14 51.02 -55.51
CA LEU A 437 -34.04 49.72 -54.84
C LEU A 437 -33.05 49.76 -53.65
N TRP A 438 -31.97 50.50 -53.81
CA TRP A 438 -30.98 50.72 -52.76
C TRP A 438 -31.49 51.73 -51.72
N ASP A 439 -32.22 52.76 -52.15
CA ASP A 439 -32.81 53.76 -51.25
C ASP A 439 -33.98 53.22 -50.43
N TYR A 440 -34.73 52.25 -50.95
CA TYR A 440 -35.75 51.54 -50.21
C TYR A 440 -35.19 50.90 -48.93
N ARG A 441 -33.94 50.41 -48.95
CA ARG A 441 -33.26 49.93 -47.74
C ARG A 441 -33.06 51.06 -46.74
N GLU A 442 -32.58 52.23 -47.17
CA GLU A 442 -32.40 53.37 -46.26
C GLU A 442 -33.74 53.86 -45.70
N LYS A 443 -34.81 53.78 -46.50
CA LYS A 443 -36.18 54.10 -46.08
C LYS A 443 -36.78 53.07 -45.12
N LYS A 444 -36.52 51.77 -45.30
CA LYS A 444 -37.03 50.68 -44.47
C LYS A 444 -36.21 50.45 -43.19
N TYR A 445 -34.90 50.72 -43.22
CA TYR A 445 -33.97 50.42 -42.12
C TYR A 445 -33.28 51.65 -41.50
N GLY A 446 -33.51 52.84 -42.04
CA GLY A 446 -32.98 54.12 -41.54
C GLY A 446 -31.53 54.43 -41.96
N PRO A 447 -31.06 55.68 -41.71
CA PRO A 447 -29.70 56.10 -42.04
C PRO A 447 -28.66 55.39 -41.17
N ARG A 448 -27.42 55.30 -41.68
CA ARG A 448 -26.29 54.62 -41.02
C ARG A 448 -25.94 55.29 -39.68
N LYS A 449 -26.47 54.76 -38.57
CA LYS A 449 -26.03 55.16 -37.22
C LYS A 449 -24.55 54.79 -37.01
N THR A 450 -23.74 55.76 -36.62
CA THR A 450 -22.29 55.63 -36.41
C THR A 450 -21.93 55.07 -35.03
N ASN A 451 -22.81 55.27 -34.03
CA ASN A 451 -22.68 54.76 -32.67
C ASN A 451 -23.71 53.65 -32.38
N LEU A 452 -23.37 52.41 -32.75
CA LEU A 452 -24.20 51.23 -32.45
C LEU A 452 -23.62 50.45 -31.26
N SER A 453 -24.51 49.95 -30.39
CA SER A 453 -24.15 49.00 -29.34
C SER A 453 -23.62 47.68 -29.94
N LYS A 454 -22.95 46.88 -29.13
CA LYS A 454 -22.34 45.60 -29.56
C LYS A 454 -23.38 44.63 -30.14
N GLU A 455 -24.58 44.62 -29.56
CA GLU A 455 -25.70 43.77 -30.00
C GLU A 455 -26.33 44.28 -31.31
N GLU A 456 -26.44 45.60 -31.48
CA GLU A 456 -26.93 46.21 -32.72
C GLU A 456 -25.93 46.03 -33.88
N LYS A 457 -24.62 46.03 -33.60
CA LYS A 457 -23.58 45.70 -34.59
C LYS A 457 -23.69 44.24 -35.06
N GLU A 458 -23.99 43.31 -34.16
CA GLU A 458 -24.19 41.89 -34.51
C GLU A 458 -25.51 41.63 -35.26
N LYS A 459 -26.62 42.26 -34.86
CA LYS A 459 -27.87 42.24 -35.64
C LYS A 459 -27.71 42.86 -37.02
N ARG A 460 -26.88 43.91 -37.14
CA ARG A 460 -26.54 44.56 -38.41
C ARG A 460 -25.74 43.64 -39.34
N LEU A 461 -24.70 42.96 -38.85
CA LEU A 461 -23.90 42.00 -39.64
C LEU A 461 -24.77 40.89 -40.25
N LYS A 462 -25.79 40.43 -39.52
CA LYS A 462 -26.78 39.46 -40.03
C LYS A 462 -27.69 40.01 -41.13
N ARG A 463 -27.82 41.34 -41.25
CA ARG A 463 -28.76 42.03 -42.15
C ARG A 463 -28.08 42.72 -43.33
N THR A 464 -26.76 42.91 -43.32
CA THR A 464 -26.11 43.87 -44.22
C THR A 464 -26.01 43.48 -45.69
N HIS A 465 -26.40 42.27 -46.11
CA HIS A 465 -26.44 41.94 -47.55
C HIS A 465 -27.64 41.08 -47.97
N ARG A 466 -28.60 40.79 -47.10
CA ARG A 466 -29.79 40.05 -47.54
C ARG A 466 -30.76 40.99 -48.25
N PHE A 467 -30.74 41.00 -49.58
CA PHE A 467 -31.97 41.22 -50.38
C PHE A 467 -33.09 40.24 -49.96
N GLY A 468 -32.81 39.19 -49.19
CA GLY A 468 -33.79 38.27 -48.62
C GLY A 468 -34.86 38.89 -47.71
N ASP A 469 -34.82 40.17 -47.36
CA ASP A 469 -35.96 40.83 -46.70
C ASP A 469 -37.12 41.18 -47.68
N PHE A 470 -36.99 40.79 -48.95
CA PHE A 470 -38.05 40.79 -49.98
C PHE A 470 -38.76 39.44 -50.13
N VAL A 471 -38.38 38.41 -49.36
CA VAL A 471 -38.96 37.06 -49.41
C VAL A 471 -39.44 36.68 -48.02
N PRO A 472 -40.74 36.34 -47.81
CA PRO A 472 -41.14 35.67 -46.58
C PRO A 472 -40.32 34.38 -46.43
N LEU A 473 -39.67 34.19 -45.28
CA LEU A 473 -38.94 32.98 -44.95
C LEU A 473 -39.91 31.83 -44.64
N GLU A 474 -40.70 31.42 -45.62
CA GLU A 474 -41.47 30.19 -45.58
C GLU A 474 -41.28 29.49 -46.93
N GLU A 475 -40.24 28.66 -47.02
CA GLU A 475 -40.24 27.30 -47.60
C GLU A 475 -38.80 26.81 -47.88
N LYS A 476 -38.42 25.78 -47.11
CA LYS A 476 -37.25 24.87 -47.16
C LYS A 476 -35.88 25.36 -46.67
#